data_AF-A0A4Q0YI82-F1
#
_entry.id   AF-A0A4Q0YI82-F1
#
_cell.length_a   1.000
_cell.length_b   1.000
_cell.length_c   1.000
_cell.angle_alpha   90.00
_cell.angle_beta   90.00
_cell.angle_gamma   90.00
#
_symmetry.space_group_name_H-M   'P 1'
#
loop_
_entity.id
_entity.type
_entity.pdbx_description
1 polymer ?
#
loop_
_entity_poly.entity_id
_entity_poly.type
_entity_poly.pdbx_seq_one_letter_code
_entity_poly.pdbx_strand_id
1 'polypeptide(L)'
;MAVIITDECINCDTCVEECPAMAIVSVDDSPLDEPEFTYVKPEKCIECVDCSVSKCFDVCPTPGAIAWDMPYTQEYDDYYMERNGEGIYNIRVHKSKGIFSPANQPKPYRESISIEDRVEHKALEF
;
A
#
# COMPACT_ATOMS: atom_id res chain seq x y z
N MET A 1 -0.47 7.98 2.62
CA MET A 1 -0.47 7.41 1.26
C MET A 1 -0.02 5.97 1.41
N ALA A 2 -0.32 5.13 0.44
CA ALA A 2 0.19 3.77 0.41
C ALA A 2 1.06 3.59 -0.83
N VAL A 3 1.87 2.55 -0.84
CA VAL A 3 2.33 1.96 -2.09
C VAL A 3 1.39 0.80 -2.43
N ILE A 4 1.24 0.50 -3.70
CA ILE A 4 0.52 -0.68 -4.19
C ILE A 4 1.49 -1.58 -4.96
N ILE A 5 1.27 -2.89 -4.88
CA ILE A 5 2.02 -3.88 -5.66
C ILE A 5 1.33 -4.04 -7.00
N THR A 6 2.10 -4.03 -8.08
CA THR A 6 1.60 -4.19 -9.46
C THR A 6 1.78 -5.63 -9.94
N ASP A 7 1.33 -5.88 -11.16
CA ASP A 7 1.46 -7.15 -11.88
C ASP A 7 2.89 -7.51 -12.29
N GLU A 8 3.84 -6.58 -12.18
CA GLU A 8 5.26 -6.85 -12.35
C GLU A 8 5.86 -7.59 -11.14
N CYS A 9 5.10 -7.80 -10.06
CA CYS A 9 5.60 -8.52 -8.90
C CYS A 9 5.88 -10.00 -9.20
N ILE A 10 7.06 -10.46 -8.80
CA ILE A 10 7.51 -11.86 -9.00
C ILE A 10 7.38 -12.71 -7.73
N ASN A 11 6.71 -12.21 -6.69
CA ASN A 11 6.46 -12.92 -5.43
C ASN A 11 7.74 -13.47 -4.76
N CYS A 12 8.80 -12.65 -4.74
CA CYS A 12 10.10 -13.01 -4.12
C CYS A 12 10.17 -12.71 -2.61
N ASP A 13 9.12 -12.11 -2.04
CA ASP A 13 8.95 -11.76 -0.61
C ASP A 13 10.03 -10.91 0.06
N THR A 14 11.02 -10.40 -0.69
CA THR A 14 12.12 -9.59 -0.12
C THR A 14 11.60 -8.31 0.56
N CYS A 15 10.55 -7.70 0.02
CA CYS A 15 9.96 -6.49 0.59
C CYS A 15 9.13 -6.72 1.88
N VAL A 16 8.79 -7.97 2.20
CA VAL A 16 7.95 -8.32 3.36
C VAL A 16 8.70 -8.05 4.66
N GLU A 17 9.94 -8.53 4.76
CA GLU A 17 10.77 -8.38 5.98
C GLU A 17 11.29 -6.94 6.16
N GLU A 18 11.46 -6.21 5.06
CA GLU A 18 12.00 -4.85 5.07
C GLU A 18 10.97 -3.78 5.42
N CYS A 19 9.67 -4.11 5.44
CA CYS A 19 8.63 -3.14 5.75
C CYS A 19 8.59 -2.84 7.27
N PRO A 20 9.00 -1.62 7.72
CA PRO A 20 9.06 -1.31 9.16
C PRO A 20 7.68 -1.26 9.83
N ALA A 21 6.61 -1.10 9.05
CA ALA A 21 5.24 -1.06 9.53
C ALA A 21 4.51 -2.41 9.44
N MET A 22 5.18 -3.47 8.95
CA MET A 22 4.57 -4.78 8.70
C MET A 22 3.26 -4.66 7.90
N ALA A 23 3.30 -3.79 6.89
CA ALA A 23 2.17 -3.52 6.00
C ALA A 23 2.11 -4.53 4.86
N ILE A 24 3.24 -5.14 4.50
CA ILE A 24 3.35 -6.05 3.36
C ILE A 24 3.24 -7.50 3.85
N VAL A 25 2.52 -8.33 3.11
CA VAL A 25 2.42 -9.78 3.32
C VAL A 25 2.60 -10.51 1.99
N SER A 26 3.14 -11.73 2.03
CA SER A 26 3.27 -12.59 0.86
C SER A 26 1.89 -12.95 0.28
N VAL A 27 1.89 -13.56 -0.90
CA VAL A 27 0.67 -14.09 -1.54
C VAL A 27 -0.06 -15.07 -0.60
N ASP A 28 0.68 -15.99 0.02
CA ASP A 28 0.12 -17.02 0.90
C ASP A 28 -0.54 -16.45 2.17
N ASP A 29 -0.06 -15.30 2.66
CA ASP A 29 -0.57 -14.61 3.84
C ASP A 29 -1.52 -13.44 3.49
N SER A 30 -1.88 -13.31 2.21
CA SER A 30 -2.74 -12.23 1.75
C SER A 30 -4.17 -12.41 2.29
N PRO A 31 -4.83 -11.31 2.71
CA PRO A 31 -6.22 -11.35 3.16
C PRO A 31 -7.23 -11.30 1.99
N LEU A 32 -6.78 -11.28 0.74
CA LEU A 32 -7.65 -11.29 -0.44
C LEU A 32 -8.10 -12.72 -0.74
N ASP A 33 -9.25 -12.87 -1.40
CA ASP A 33 -9.81 -14.20 -1.73
C ASP A 33 -8.95 -14.94 -2.78
N GLU A 34 -8.46 -14.22 -3.79
CA GLU A 34 -7.63 -14.76 -4.88
C GLU A 34 -6.39 -13.86 -5.11
N PRO A 35 -5.37 -13.93 -4.24
CA PRO A 35 -4.19 -13.09 -4.37
C PRO A 35 -3.25 -13.57 -5.49
N GLU A 36 -2.93 -12.68 -6.43
CA GLU A 36 -1.95 -12.96 -7.50
C GLU A 36 -0.53 -12.50 -7.13
N PHE A 37 -0.43 -11.42 -6.35
CA PHE A 37 0.82 -10.77 -5.99
C PHE A 37 0.90 -10.50 -4.48
N THR A 38 2.12 -10.25 -3.99
CA THR A 38 2.35 -9.71 -2.64
C THR A 38 1.37 -8.55 -2.35
N TYR A 39 0.81 -8.50 -1.14
CA TYR A 39 -0.24 -7.53 -0.78
C TYR A 39 0.26 -6.48 0.22
N VAL A 40 -0.10 -5.21 -0.01
CA VAL A 40 0.13 -4.10 0.94
C VAL A 40 -1.18 -3.77 1.66
N LYS A 41 -1.17 -3.83 2.99
CA LYS A 41 -2.23 -3.33 3.88
C LYS A 41 -2.19 -1.80 3.90
N PRO A 42 -3.09 -1.10 3.19
CA PRO A 42 -3.01 0.35 3.06
C PRO A 42 -3.18 1.05 4.42
N GLU A 43 -3.94 0.45 5.34
CA GLU A 43 -4.18 0.95 6.69
C GLU A 43 -2.97 0.82 7.64
N LYS A 44 -1.88 0.23 7.16
CA LYS A 44 -0.60 0.13 7.88
C LYS A 44 0.55 0.83 7.17
N CYS A 45 0.47 1.03 5.85
CA CYS A 45 1.56 1.63 5.10
C CYS A 45 1.85 3.07 5.58
N ILE A 46 3.14 3.40 5.73
CA ILE A 46 3.62 4.72 6.17
C ILE A 46 4.55 5.36 5.14
N GLU A 47 4.69 4.76 3.95
CA GLU A 47 5.61 5.12 2.85
C GLU A 47 7.07 5.35 3.23
N CYS A 48 7.44 4.92 4.44
CA CYS A 48 8.70 5.30 5.06
C CYS A 48 8.97 6.81 4.87
N VAL A 49 7.98 7.68 5.15
CA VAL A 49 8.09 9.14 4.91
C VAL A 49 9.35 9.75 5.53
N ASP A 50 9.81 9.18 6.65
CA ASP A 50 11.00 9.63 7.38
C ASP A 50 12.32 9.06 6.81
N CYS A 51 12.25 8.28 5.74
CA CYS A 51 13.40 7.75 5.01
C CYS A 51 13.59 8.49 3.68
N SER A 52 14.78 8.44 3.10
CA SER A 52 15.00 8.96 1.74
C SER A 52 14.14 8.23 0.70
N VAL A 53 14.00 6.91 0.85
CA VAL A 53 13.29 6.01 -0.06
C VAL A 53 12.41 5.02 0.71
N SER A 54 11.33 4.56 0.09
CA SER A 54 10.50 3.45 0.61
C SER A 54 11.33 2.17 0.70
N LYS A 55 11.39 1.55 1.89
CA LYS A 55 12.23 0.36 2.12
C LYS A 55 11.86 -0.85 1.28
N CYS A 56 10.57 -1.04 1.00
CA CYS A 56 10.11 -2.08 0.08
C CYS A 56 10.65 -1.89 -1.34
N PHE A 57 10.77 -0.64 -1.80
CA PHE A 57 11.31 -0.31 -3.12
C PHE A 57 12.83 -0.46 -3.19
N ASP A 58 13.54 -0.05 -2.13
CA ASP A 58 15.00 -0.15 -2.01
C ASP A 58 15.52 -1.58 -2.21
N VAL A 59 14.69 -2.59 -1.92
CA VAL A 59 15.04 -4.02 -2.04
C VAL A 59 14.30 -4.76 -3.14
N CYS A 60 13.38 -4.10 -3.86
CA CYS A 60 12.59 -4.78 -4.88
C CYS A 60 13.46 -5.07 -6.12
N PRO A 61 13.58 -6.35 -6.55
CA PRO A 61 14.42 -6.68 -7.70
C PRO A 61 13.76 -6.37 -9.05
N THR A 62 12.46 -6.07 -9.05
CA THR A 62 11.67 -5.88 -10.28
C THR A 62 11.22 -4.43 -10.43
N PRO A 63 11.73 -3.70 -11.45
CA PRO A 63 11.21 -2.38 -11.80
C PRO A 63 9.71 -2.42 -12.07
N GLY A 64 8.98 -1.38 -11.67
CA GLY A 64 7.54 -1.32 -11.89
C GLY A 64 6.68 -2.08 -10.87
N ALA A 65 7.26 -3.01 -10.09
CA ALA A 65 6.51 -3.86 -9.15
C ALA A 65 5.92 -3.10 -7.94
N ILE A 66 6.40 -1.90 -7.66
CA ILE A 66 5.91 -1.04 -6.56
C ILE A 66 5.56 0.31 -7.16
N ALA A 67 4.30 0.70 -6.99
CA ALA A 67 3.74 1.93 -7.48
C ALA A 67 3.19 2.80 -6.35
N TRP A 68 3.05 4.09 -6.62
CA TRP A 68 2.35 5.00 -5.71
C TRP A 68 0.86 4.69 -5.72
N ASP A 69 0.24 4.74 -4.55
CA ASP A 69 -1.21 4.76 -4.39
C ASP A 69 -1.66 6.16 -3.91
N MET A 70 -2.96 6.35 -3.75
CA MET A 70 -3.55 7.57 -3.22
C MET A 70 -3.11 7.84 -1.77
N PRO A 71 -3.28 9.08 -1.27
CA PRO A 71 -3.09 9.36 0.14
C PRO A 71 -4.11 8.66 1.03
N TYR A 72 -3.67 7.74 1.89
CA TYR A 72 -4.46 7.19 3.00
C TYR A 72 -4.78 8.25 4.06
N THR A 73 -5.59 9.24 3.67
CA THR A 73 -6.04 10.38 4.46
C THR A 73 -7.54 10.56 4.27
N GLN A 74 -8.20 11.29 5.17
CA GLN A 74 -9.65 11.48 5.14
C GLN A 74 -10.19 12.00 3.80
N GLU A 75 -9.42 12.82 3.06
CA GLU A 75 -9.80 13.35 1.76
C GLU A 75 -10.05 12.25 0.71
N TYR A 76 -9.39 11.10 0.84
CA TYR A 76 -9.50 9.98 -0.08
C TYR A 76 -10.13 8.75 0.58
N ASP A 77 -10.94 8.93 1.64
CA ASP A 77 -11.64 7.82 2.31
C ASP A 77 -12.52 7.05 1.32
N ASP A 78 -13.28 7.75 0.48
CA ASP A 78 -14.16 7.15 -0.53
C ASP A 78 -13.39 6.26 -1.52
N TYR A 79 -12.20 6.69 -1.97
CA TYR A 79 -11.32 5.89 -2.84
C TYR A 79 -11.01 4.53 -2.20
N TYR A 80 -10.60 4.53 -0.93
CA TYR A 80 -10.26 3.30 -0.22
C TYR A 80 -11.47 2.44 0.13
N MET A 81 -12.63 3.05 0.41
CA MET A 81 -13.86 2.32 0.71
C MET A 81 -14.45 1.65 -0.53
N GLU A 82 -14.41 2.33 -1.68
CA GLU A 82 -14.82 1.77 -2.98
C GLU A 82 -13.92 0.60 -3.36
N ARG A 83 -12.59 0.79 -3.35
CA ARG A 83 -11.59 -0.23 -3.68
C ARG A 83 -11.62 -1.43 -2.72
N ASN A 84 -11.95 -1.20 -1.45
CA ASN A 84 -12.20 -2.28 -0.50
C ASN A 84 -13.49 -3.06 -0.83
N GLY A 85 -14.55 -2.37 -1.28
CA GLY A 85 -15.78 -3.01 -1.76
C GLY A 85 -15.59 -3.82 -3.04
N GLU A 86 -14.64 -3.41 -3.88
CA GLU A 86 -14.23 -4.13 -5.11
C GLU A 86 -13.30 -5.32 -4.84
N GLY A 87 -12.85 -5.52 -3.59
CA GLY A 87 -11.92 -6.60 -3.24
C GLY A 87 -10.45 -6.32 -3.57
N ILE A 88 -10.11 -5.09 -3.99
CA ILE A 88 -8.71 -4.67 -4.17
C ILE A 88 -7.98 -4.56 -2.83
N TYR A 89 -8.71 -4.11 -1.80
CA TYR A 89 -8.22 -4.07 -0.43
C TYR A 89 -9.10 -4.90 0.50
N ASN A 90 -8.47 -5.41 1.56
CA ASN A 90 -9.14 -5.94 2.74
C ASN A 90 -8.70 -5.12 3.96
N ILE A 91 -9.34 -3.96 4.14
CA ILE A 91 -9.05 -3.01 5.21
C ILE A 91 -9.58 -3.58 6.52
N ARG A 92 -8.68 -3.71 7.49
CA ARG A 92 -8.98 -4.31 8.79
C ARG A 92 -10.17 -3.64 9.48
N VAL A 93 -11.10 -4.47 9.95
CA VAL A 93 -12.18 -4.09 10.87
C VAL A 93 -11.83 -4.52 12.29
N HIS A 94 -11.83 -3.57 13.22
CA HIS A 94 -11.63 -3.82 14.64
C HIS A 94 -12.97 -3.88 15.39
N LYS A 95 -13.12 -4.87 16.27
CA LYS A 95 -14.38 -5.17 16.99
C LYS A 95 -15.05 -3.95 17.64
N SER A 96 -14.27 -3.06 18.24
CA SER A 96 -14.79 -1.86 18.94
C SER A 96 -14.50 -0.54 18.24
N LYS A 97 -13.55 -0.50 17.30
CA LYS A 97 -13.09 0.75 16.67
C LYS A 97 -13.62 0.89 15.24
N GLY A 98 -14.39 -0.09 14.75
CA GLY A 98 -14.87 -0.13 13.39
C GLY A 98 -13.74 -0.37 12.38
N ILE A 99 -14.02 -0.01 11.13
CA ILE A 99 -13.07 -0.12 10.03
C ILE A 99 -11.92 0.88 10.19
N PHE A 100 -10.69 0.45 9.90
CA PHE A 100 -9.50 1.29 9.95
C PHE A 100 -9.35 2.14 8.69
N SER A 101 -10.43 2.75 8.22
CA SER A 101 -10.47 3.60 7.03
C SER A 101 -9.59 4.85 7.19
N PRO A 102 -9.24 5.52 6.08
CA PRO A 102 -8.49 6.77 6.11
C PRO A 102 -9.07 7.86 7.01
N ALA A 103 -10.39 7.99 7.10
CA ALA A 103 -11.08 8.94 7.96
C ALA A 103 -10.84 8.69 9.46
N ASN A 104 -10.63 7.42 9.85
CA ASN A 104 -10.42 7.03 11.24
C ASN A 104 -8.94 6.92 11.62
N GLN A 105 -8.09 6.53 10.67
CA GLN A 105 -6.67 6.26 10.90
C GLN A 105 -5.81 6.73 9.72
N PRO A 106 -5.72 8.04 9.49
CA PRO A 106 -4.89 8.57 8.42
C PRO A 106 -3.42 8.15 8.61
N LYS A 107 -2.69 8.04 7.51
CA LYS A 107 -1.27 7.72 7.49
C LYS A 107 -0.47 8.89 6.93
N PRO A 108 0.78 9.07 7.41
CA PRO A 108 1.65 10.09 6.84
C PRO A 108 1.87 9.81 5.36
N TYR A 109 2.24 10.85 4.61
CA TYR A 109 2.62 10.70 3.22
C TYR A 109 3.66 11.68 2.71
N ARG A 110 4.30 11.32 1.60
CA ARG A 110 5.23 12.19 0.86
C ARG A 110 4.45 13.22 0.04
N GLU A 111 4.42 14.46 0.52
CA GLU A 111 3.79 15.59 -0.19
C GLU A 111 4.51 15.97 -1.49
N SER A 112 5.77 15.55 -1.66
CA SER A 112 6.56 15.81 -2.88
C SER A 112 6.13 14.97 -4.08
N ILE A 113 5.31 13.94 -3.89
CA ILE A 113 4.76 13.11 -4.97
C ILE A 113 3.41 13.69 -5.37
N SER A 114 3.27 14.05 -6.65
CA SER A 114 2.07 14.71 -7.17
C SER A 114 0.85 13.81 -7.09
N ILE A 115 -0.36 14.39 -6.99
CA ILE A 115 -1.60 13.60 -7.03
C ILE A 115 -1.78 12.91 -8.40
N GLU A 116 -1.31 13.53 -9.48
CA GLU A 116 -1.34 12.94 -10.83
C GLU A 116 -0.56 11.62 -10.89
N ASP A 117 0.67 11.60 -10.39
CA ASP A 117 1.49 10.38 -10.33
C ASP A 117 0.80 9.26 -9.51
N ARG A 118 -0.08 9.61 -8.56
CA ARG A 118 -0.83 8.65 -7.74
C ARG A 118 -2.01 8.06 -8.46
N VAL A 119 -2.77 8.93 -9.13
CA VAL A 119 -3.93 8.54 -9.93
C VAL A 119 -3.49 7.59 -11.04
N GLU A 120 -2.31 7.82 -11.62
CA GLU A 120 -1.73 6.95 -12.64
C GLU A 120 -1.06 5.69 -12.09
N HIS A 121 -1.04 5.50 -10.76
CA HIS A 121 -0.25 4.45 -10.10
C HIS A 121 1.17 4.38 -10.65
N LYS A 122 1.83 5.53 -10.76
CA LYS A 122 3.18 5.61 -11.30
C LYS A 122 4.13 4.77 -10.46
N ALA A 123 4.90 3.92 -11.16
CA ALA A 123 5.94 3.13 -10.55
C ALA A 123 6.94 4.02 -9.80
N LEU A 124 7.46 3.50 -8.69
CA LEU A 124 8.63 4.10 -8.05
C LEU A 124 9.83 3.89 -8.99
N GLU A 125 10.59 4.96 -9.22
CA GLU A 125 11.78 4.95 -10.06
C GLU A 125 12.99 5.46 -9.26
N PHE A 126 14.18 4.99 -9.63
CA PHE A 126 15.46 5.35 -9.01
C PHE A 126 15.98 6.74 -9.44
#